data_AF-A0A6I3F6L1-F1
#
_entry.id   AF-A0A6I3F6L1-F1
#
_cell.length_a   1.000
_cell.length_b   1.000
_cell.length_c   1.000
_cell.angle_alpha   90.00
_cell.angle_beta   90.00
_cell.angle_gamma   90.00
#
_symmetry.space_group_name_H-M   'P 1'
#
loop_
_entity.id
_entity.type
_entity.pdbx_description
1 polymer ?
#
loop_
_entity_poly.entity_id
_entity_poly.type
_entity_poly.pdbx_seq_one_letter_code
_entity_poly.pdbx_strand_id
1 'polypeptide(L)'
;MRLVIARCSVDYGGRLSAHLPLATRLIMVKADGCVAIHADGGAYKPLNWMNAPNRINELEGKWIVSNGKGETLTIILEEIFHDSDHELGLDPGLQKDGVEAHLQELLAENPVVIADGLRLVRREYPTDIGPVDLLCRDEDGTAIAVEVKRRGDIDGVEQLARYIERLDLDPLLRPVRGIFVAQSIKPQAKVLAADRGITCVEIDYDELRGIESDILRLF
;
A
#
# COMPACT_ATOMS: atom_id res chain seq x y z
N MET A 1 -8.95 20.46 11.41
CA MET A 1 -7.87 20.56 10.40
C MET A 1 -7.51 22.02 10.30
N ARG A 2 -6.30 22.39 10.71
CA ARG A 2 -5.78 23.75 10.56
C ARG A 2 -4.91 23.83 9.32
N LEU A 3 -5.11 24.88 8.51
CA LEU A 3 -4.37 25.16 7.29
C LEU A 3 -3.69 26.52 7.46
N VAL A 4 -2.36 26.53 7.47
CA VAL A 4 -1.58 27.76 7.58
C VAL A 4 -0.70 27.93 6.35
N ILE A 5 -0.87 29.04 5.63
CA ILE A 5 0.04 29.43 4.56
C ILE A 5 0.94 30.52 5.12
N ALA A 6 2.23 30.23 5.22
CA ALA A 6 3.20 31.11 5.85
C ALA A 6 4.54 31.09 5.14
N ARG A 7 5.25 32.22 5.19
CA ARG A 7 6.68 32.29 4.89
C ARG A 7 7.43 31.78 6.12
N CYS A 8 8.08 30.63 5.99
CA CYS A 8 8.69 29.95 7.13
C CYS A 8 9.94 29.15 6.76
N SER A 9 10.76 28.80 7.75
CA SER A 9 11.77 27.75 7.64
C SER A 9 11.43 26.60 8.59
N VAL A 10 11.95 25.40 8.30
CA VAL A 10 11.64 24.21 9.11
C VAL A 10 12.89 23.40 9.38
N ASP A 11 13.09 23.02 10.64
CA ASP A 11 14.14 22.14 11.09
C ASP A 11 13.53 20.89 11.73
N TYR A 12 13.91 19.73 11.22
CA TYR A 12 13.58 18.44 11.82
C TYR A 12 14.81 17.85 12.49
N GLY A 13 14.62 17.41 13.74
CA GLY A 13 15.60 16.69 14.53
C GLY A 13 15.02 15.36 15.00
N GLY A 14 15.68 14.25 14.68
CA GLY A 14 15.29 12.91 15.07
C GLY A 14 16.41 11.92 14.77
N ARG A 15 16.08 10.75 14.20
CA ARG A 15 17.11 9.81 13.71
C ARG A 15 17.99 10.38 12.60
N LEU A 16 17.45 11.34 11.85
CA LEU A 16 18.12 12.13 10.84
C LEU A 16 17.80 13.60 11.08
N SER A 17 18.65 14.49 10.58
CA SER A 17 18.38 15.93 10.54
C SER A 17 17.92 16.34 9.15
N ALA A 18 16.91 17.19 9.06
CA ALA A 18 16.51 17.80 7.80
C ALA A 18 16.22 19.29 7.99
N HIS A 19 16.60 20.09 7.00
CA HIS A 19 16.38 21.53 7.00
C HIS A 19 15.65 21.95 5.72
N LEU A 20 14.59 22.74 5.88
CA LEU A 20 13.90 23.42 4.80
C LEU A 20 14.18 24.93 4.92
N PRO A 21 14.86 25.54 3.92
CA PRO A 21 15.21 26.96 3.95
C PRO A 21 13.96 27.83 3.88
N LEU A 22 14.08 29.12 4.20
CA LEU A 22 12.96 30.06 4.18
C LEU A 22 12.20 30.08 2.84
N ALA A 23 10.90 29.81 2.86
CA ALA A 23 10.02 29.88 1.68
C ALA A 23 8.55 29.95 2.13
N THR A 24 7.66 30.31 1.21
CA THR A 24 6.21 30.19 1.42
C THR A 24 5.81 28.72 1.36
N ARG A 25 5.08 28.25 2.38
CA ARG A 25 4.67 26.84 2.52
C ARG A 25 3.25 26.73 3.05
N LEU A 26 2.62 25.60 2.74
CA LEU A 26 1.41 25.15 3.41
C LEU A 26 1.81 24.23 4.58
N ILE A 27 1.39 24.62 5.79
CA ILE A 27 1.48 23.83 7.01
C ILE A 27 0.09 23.28 7.28
N MET A 28 -0.04 21.95 7.27
CA MET A 28 -1.27 21.26 7.63
C MET A 28 -1.15 20.67 9.02
N VAL A 29 -2.11 20.98 9.89
CA VAL A 29 -2.23 20.36 11.23
C VAL A 29 -3.56 19.61 11.32
N LYS A 30 -3.47 18.29 11.42
CA LYS A 30 -4.64 17.42 11.56
C LYS A 30 -5.13 17.39 13.01
N ALA A 31 -6.39 16.98 13.19
CA ALA A 31 -7.02 16.91 14.52
C ALA A 31 -6.37 15.85 15.45
N ASP A 32 -5.72 14.83 14.88
CA ASP A 32 -4.95 13.82 15.62
C ASP A 32 -3.55 14.32 16.05
N GLY A 33 -3.18 15.55 15.67
CA GLY A 33 -1.88 16.15 15.93
C GLY A 33 -0.82 15.85 14.86
N CYS A 34 -1.15 15.17 13.76
CA CYS A 34 -0.23 15.03 12.63
C CYS A 34 0.06 16.41 12.00
N VAL A 35 1.34 16.68 11.71
CA VAL A 35 1.79 17.94 11.08
C VAL A 35 2.53 17.63 9.78
N ALA A 36 2.19 18.32 8.69
CA ALA A 36 2.79 18.13 7.38
C ALA A 36 3.12 19.47 6.70
N ILE A 37 4.26 19.53 6.01
CA ILE A 37 4.80 20.72 5.36
C ILE A 37 4.84 20.50 3.84
N HIS A 38 4.14 21.34 3.10
CA HIS A 38 4.00 21.25 1.65
C HIS A 38 4.55 22.50 0.93
N ALA A 39 4.93 22.31 -0.33
CA ALA A 39 5.23 23.36 -1.29
C ALA A 39 4.47 23.09 -2.59
N ASP A 40 4.34 24.08 -3.46
CA ASP A 40 3.64 23.96 -4.74
C ASP A 40 4.33 22.99 -5.72
N GLY A 41 5.65 22.79 -5.56
CA GLY A 41 6.46 21.89 -6.36
C GLY A 41 6.95 20.67 -5.57
N GLY A 42 7.18 19.57 -6.29
CA GLY A 42 7.58 18.29 -5.70
C GLY A 42 6.52 17.19 -5.93
N ALA A 43 6.82 15.96 -5.52
CA ALA A 43 5.86 14.85 -5.58
C ALA A 43 4.60 15.16 -4.76
N TYR A 44 3.51 14.40 -4.95
CA TYR A 44 2.25 14.50 -4.19
C TYR A 44 2.36 14.36 -2.65
N LYS A 45 3.56 14.18 -2.10
CA LYS A 45 3.85 13.95 -0.69
C LYS A 45 4.37 15.24 -0.02
N PRO A 46 4.15 15.43 1.29
CA PRO A 46 4.79 16.52 2.03
C PRO A 46 6.32 16.44 1.96
N LEU A 47 6.99 17.59 2.01
CA LEU A 47 8.44 17.71 2.08
C LEU A 47 9.00 17.27 3.45
N ASN A 48 8.22 17.48 4.51
CA ASN A 48 8.54 17.04 5.88
C ASN A 48 7.23 16.84 6.66
N TRP A 49 7.18 15.85 7.54
CA TRP A 49 5.99 15.57 8.36
C TRP A 49 6.35 14.85 9.66
N MET A 50 5.48 14.99 10.67
CA MET A 50 5.48 14.19 11.88
C MET A 50 4.11 13.55 12.06
N ASN A 51 4.09 12.22 12.15
CA ASN A 51 2.86 11.46 12.42
C ASN A 51 2.42 11.66 13.88
N ALA A 52 1.11 11.62 14.11
CA ALA A 52 0.54 11.59 15.44
C ALA A 52 1.04 10.38 16.27
N PRO A 53 1.02 10.46 17.61
CA PRO A 53 0.63 11.63 18.41
C PRO A 53 1.78 12.63 18.55
N ASN A 54 1.47 13.92 18.39
CA ASN A 54 2.41 15.01 18.64
C ASN A 54 1.86 15.99 19.67
N ARG A 55 2.77 16.63 20.41
CA ARG A 55 2.51 17.86 21.16
C ARG A 55 3.02 19.03 20.35
N ILE A 56 2.14 20.00 20.10
CA ILE A 56 2.46 21.26 19.41
C ILE A 56 2.55 22.36 20.47
N ASN A 57 3.71 23.01 20.55
CA ASN A 57 3.94 24.18 21.38
C ASN A 57 4.08 25.41 20.47
N GLU A 58 3.07 26.27 20.47
CA GLU A 58 3.03 27.50 19.68
C GLU A 58 3.58 28.65 20.50
N LEU A 59 4.72 29.20 20.05
CA LEU A 59 5.35 30.39 20.58
C LEU A 59 5.26 31.51 19.53
N GLU A 60 5.49 32.75 19.96
CA GLU A 60 5.52 33.89 19.04
C GLU A 60 6.58 33.67 17.93
N GLY A 61 6.13 33.63 16.68
CA GLY A 61 6.98 33.40 15.51
C GLY A 61 7.60 32.00 15.39
N LYS A 62 7.23 31.04 16.25
CA LYS A 62 7.88 29.72 16.28
C LYS A 62 6.96 28.64 16.80
N TRP A 63 6.83 27.55 16.06
CA TRP A 63 6.16 26.33 16.53
C TRP A 63 7.16 25.22 16.77
N ILE A 64 6.96 24.45 17.84
CA ILE A 64 7.75 23.27 18.17
C ILE A 64 6.79 22.08 18.27
N VAL A 65 6.87 21.17 17.30
CA VAL A 65 6.16 19.90 17.31
C VAL A 65 7.09 18.84 17.87
N SER A 66 6.61 18.02 18.80
CA SER A 66 7.42 16.96 19.43
C SER A 66 6.60 15.69 19.66
N ASN A 67 7.27 14.53 19.68
CA ASN A 67 6.63 13.25 19.97
C ASN A 67 7.35 12.48 21.11
N GLY A 68 6.74 11.38 21.56
CA GLY A 68 7.31 10.53 22.62
C GLY A 68 8.59 9.80 22.25
N LYS A 69 9.05 9.87 21.00
CA LYS A 69 10.30 9.25 20.52
C LYS A 69 11.49 10.23 20.55
N GLY A 70 11.28 11.46 21.03
CA GLY A 70 12.30 12.50 21.10
C GLY A 70 12.55 13.21 19.76
N GLU A 71 11.68 13.04 18.77
CA GLU A 71 11.76 13.77 17.50
C GLU A 71 11.10 15.15 17.65
N THR A 72 11.64 16.14 16.93
CA THR A 72 11.13 17.51 16.93
C THR A 72 11.07 18.08 15.52
N LEU A 73 9.99 18.81 15.20
CA LEU A 73 9.86 19.65 14.02
C LEU A 73 9.66 21.09 14.48
N THR A 74 10.68 21.92 14.25
CA THR A 74 10.67 23.35 14.58
C THR A 74 10.32 24.14 13.34
N ILE A 75 9.25 24.93 13.40
CA ILE A 75 8.80 25.79 12.30
C ILE A 75 9.00 27.23 12.74
N ILE A 76 9.83 27.99 12.03
CA ILE A 76 10.05 29.42 12.28
C ILE A 76 9.19 30.19 11.29
N LEU A 77 8.24 30.98 11.80
CA LEU A 77 7.26 31.73 11.02
C LEU A 77 7.76 33.19 10.90
N GLU A 78 7.98 33.64 9.67
CA GLU A 78 8.32 35.04 9.38
C GLU A 78 7.05 35.86 9.09
N GLU A 79 6.14 35.32 8.29
CA GLU A 79 4.89 35.97 7.92
C GLU A 79 3.80 34.93 7.70
N ILE A 80 2.59 35.18 8.23
CA ILE A 80 1.42 34.33 8.02
C ILE A 80 0.49 35.02 7.04
N PHE A 81 0.26 34.39 5.89
CA PHE A 81 -0.65 34.88 4.85
C PHE A 81 -2.07 34.38 5.05
N HIS A 82 -2.22 33.19 5.60
CA HIS A 82 -3.51 32.56 5.85
C HIS A 82 -3.42 31.60 7.04
N ASP A 83 -4.45 31.61 7.88
CA ASP A 83 -4.63 30.69 9.01
C ASP A 83 -6.12 30.40 9.16
N SER A 84 -6.53 29.16 8.95
CA SER A 84 -7.93 28.75 9.08
C SER A 84 -8.08 27.36 9.67
N ASP A 85 -9.18 27.17 10.39
CA ASP A 85 -9.54 25.91 11.04
C ASP A 85 -10.86 25.37 10.49
N HIS A 86 -10.89 24.06 10.21
CA HIS A 86 -12.04 23.36 9.64
C HIS A 86 -12.32 22.04 10.38
N GLU A 87 -13.56 21.78 10.74
CA GLU A 87 -14.01 20.47 11.22
C GLU A 87 -14.35 19.58 10.03
N LEU A 88 -13.63 18.46 9.87
CA LEU A 88 -13.88 17.51 8.78
C LEU A 88 -14.88 16.41 9.17
N GLY A 89 -15.28 16.34 10.44
CA GLY A 89 -16.16 15.31 10.96
C GLY A 89 -15.51 13.94 11.07
N LEU A 90 -16.35 12.90 11.15
CA LEU A 90 -15.90 11.51 11.17
C LEU A 90 -15.51 11.07 9.76
N ASP A 91 -14.27 10.60 9.61
CA ASP A 91 -13.81 9.98 8.37
C ASP A 91 -14.38 8.56 8.27
N PRO A 92 -15.18 8.22 7.25
CA PRO A 92 -15.63 6.84 7.02
C PRO A 92 -14.47 5.92 6.61
N GLY A 93 -13.29 6.48 6.36
CA GLY A 93 -12.10 5.77 5.92
C GLY A 93 -12.06 5.62 4.40
N LEU A 94 -10.85 5.43 3.88
CA LEU A 94 -10.63 5.12 2.47
C LEU A 94 -11.26 3.76 2.14
N GLN A 95 -12.33 3.77 1.36
CA GLN A 95 -12.84 2.56 0.72
C GLN A 95 -11.89 2.19 -0.43
N LYS A 96 -11.02 1.21 -0.20
CA LYS A 96 -10.27 0.60 -1.29
C LYS A 96 -11.27 -0.25 -2.08
N ASP A 97 -11.43 0.05 -3.37
CA ASP A 97 -12.24 -0.74 -4.31
C ASP A 97 -11.95 -2.23 -4.06
N GLY A 98 -12.93 -2.96 -3.53
CA GLY A 98 -12.83 -4.39 -3.22
C GLY A 98 -12.63 -5.28 -4.45
N VAL A 99 -12.22 -4.72 -5.59
CA VAL A 99 -11.93 -5.41 -6.84
C VAL A 99 -10.83 -6.45 -6.65
N GLU A 100 -9.81 -6.20 -5.81
CA GLU A 100 -8.78 -7.22 -5.55
C GLU A 100 -9.32 -8.39 -4.72
N ALA A 101 -10.11 -8.09 -3.67
CA ALA A 101 -10.79 -9.13 -2.90
C ALA A 101 -11.76 -9.94 -3.76
N HIS A 102 -12.52 -9.26 -4.63
CA HIS A 102 -13.46 -9.91 -5.54
C HIS A 102 -12.75 -10.70 -6.64
N LEU A 103 -11.63 -10.19 -7.20
CA LEU A 103 -10.77 -10.95 -8.11
C LEU A 103 -10.25 -12.21 -7.45
N GLN A 104 -9.78 -12.10 -6.20
CA GLN A 104 -9.34 -13.26 -5.41
C GLN A 104 -10.48 -14.28 -5.25
N GLU A 105 -11.70 -13.84 -5.00
CA GLU A 105 -12.89 -14.70 -4.90
C GLU A 105 -13.19 -15.44 -6.21
N LEU A 106 -13.31 -14.70 -7.31
CA LEU A 106 -13.61 -15.28 -8.63
C LEU A 106 -12.53 -16.28 -9.07
N LEU A 107 -11.26 -15.97 -8.82
CA LEU A 107 -10.13 -16.85 -9.14
C LEU A 107 -10.02 -18.05 -8.21
N ALA A 108 -10.43 -17.92 -6.95
CA ALA A 108 -10.51 -19.04 -6.02
C ALA A 108 -11.61 -20.03 -6.43
N GLU A 109 -12.75 -19.53 -6.92
CA GLU A 109 -13.84 -20.35 -7.44
C GLU A 109 -13.50 -21.01 -8.78
N ASN A 110 -12.72 -20.32 -9.62
CA ASN A 110 -12.31 -20.80 -10.94
C ASN A 110 -10.79 -20.76 -11.17
N PRO A 111 -9.96 -21.54 -10.43
CA PRO A 111 -8.51 -21.45 -10.53
C PRO A 111 -7.95 -21.83 -11.90
N VAL A 112 -8.71 -22.60 -12.68
CA VAL A 112 -8.36 -22.98 -14.06
C VAL A 112 -8.18 -21.78 -15.00
N VAL A 113 -8.78 -20.63 -14.68
CA VAL A 113 -8.57 -19.38 -15.43
C VAL A 113 -7.14 -18.87 -15.27
N ILE A 114 -6.46 -19.21 -14.17
CA ILE A 114 -5.05 -18.85 -13.94
C ILE A 114 -4.13 -19.78 -14.74
N ALA A 115 -4.36 -21.09 -14.64
CA ALA A 115 -3.62 -22.12 -15.35
C ALA A 115 -4.42 -23.42 -15.38
N ASP A 116 -4.33 -24.17 -16.49
CA ASP A 116 -5.01 -25.46 -16.63
C ASP A 116 -4.65 -26.43 -15.50
N GLY A 117 -5.66 -27.14 -14.98
CA GLY A 117 -5.48 -28.15 -13.94
C GLY A 117 -5.18 -27.61 -12.54
N LEU A 118 -5.09 -26.29 -12.37
CA LEU A 118 -4.86 -25.65 -11.08
C LEU A 118 -6.05 -25.88 -10.13
N ARG A 119 -5.77 -26.24 -8.89
CA ARG A 119 -6.78 -26.49 -7.83
C ARG A 119 -6.49 -25.66 -6.60
N LEU A 120 -7.51 -24.97 -6.09
CA LEU A 120 -7.39 -24.21 -4.86
C LEU A 120 -7.14 -25.14 -3.66
N VAL A 121 -6.12 -24.82 -2.86
CA VAL A 121 -5.94 -25.39 -1.52
C VAL A 121 -6.62 -24.49 -0.49
N ARG A 122 -6.30 -23.19 -0.51
CA ARG A 122 -6.81 -22.23 0.46
C ARG A 122 -6.59 -20.79 -0.01
N ARG A 123 -7.57 -19.92 0.28
CA ARG A 123 -7.45 -18.47 0.21
C ARG A 123 -6.75 -17.91 1.45
N GLU A 124 -6.01 -16.82 1.28
CA GLU A 124 -5.28 -16.13 2.33
C GLU A 124 -4.44 -17.11 3.17
N TYR A 125 -3.61 -17.91 2.49
CA TYR A 125 -2.81 -18.93 3.17
C TYR A 125 -1.75 -18.26 4.05
N PRO A 126 -1.73 -18.54 5.37
CA PRO A 126 -0.91 -17.78 6.30
C PRO A 126 0.59 -18.07 6.11
N THR A 127 1.40 -17.00 6.18
CA THR A 127 2.86 -17.07 6.38
C THR A 127 3.26 -16.23 7.59
N ASP A 128 4.53 -16.26 7.98
CA ASP A 128 5.11 -15.45 9.06
C ASP A 128 5.17 -13.94 8.75
N ILE A 129 5.03 -13.55 7.47
CA ILE A 129 5.07 -12.15 7.01
C ILE A 129 3.73 -11.66 6.44
N GLY A 130 2.66 -12.42 6.65
CA GLY A 130 1.30 -12.15 6.14
C GLY A 130 0.80 -13.24 5.19
N PRO A 131 -0.49 -13.24 4.84
CA PRO A 131 -1.04 -14.27 3.97
C PRO A 131 -0.63 -14.07 2.50
N VAL A 132 -0.43 -15.16 1.77
CA VAL A 132 -0.48 -15.15 0.29
C VAL A 132 -1.92 -15.26 -0.17
N ASP A 133 -2.31 -14.58 -1.25
CA ASP A 133 -3.70 -14.50 -1.69
C ASP A 133 -4.33 -15.87 -1.93
N LEU A 134 -3.70 -16.73 -2.73
CA LEU A 134 -4.12 -18.11 -2.93
C LEU A 134 -2.93 -19.05 -2.83
N LEU A 135 -3.12 -20.16 -2.14
CA LEU A 135 -2.31 -21.36 -2.29
C LEU A 135 -3.10 -22.38 -3.11
N CYS A 136 -2.49 -22.88 -4.17
CA CYS A 136 -3.05 -23.87 -5.08
C CYS A 136 -2.11 -25.07 -5.23
N ARG A 137 -2.60 -26.13 -5.89
CA ARG A 137 -1.77 -27.21 -6.44
C ARG A 137 -2.04 -27.39 -7.93
N ASP A 138 -0.99 -27.66 -8.70
CA ASP A 138 -1.12 -28.05 -10.10
C ASP A 138 -1.46 -29.55 -10.24
N GLU A 139 -1.53 -30.06 -11.48
CA GLU A 139 -1.88 -31.45 -11.79
C GLU A 139 -0.88 -32.46 -11.20
N ASP A 140 0.39 -32.07 -11.13
CA ASP A 140 1.47 -32.88 -10.55
C ASP A 140 1.50 -32.79 -9.01
N GLY A 141 0.62 -31.96 -8.42
CA GLY A 141 0.53 -31.75 -6.99
C GLY A 141 1.56 -30.76 -6.44
N THR A 142 2.29 -30.03 -7.29
CA THR A 142 3.24 -28.98 -6.88
C THR A 142 2.49 -27.81 -6.26
N ALA A 143 3.01 -27.23 -5.17
CA ALA A 143 2.40 -26.06 -4.55
C ALA A 143 2.64 -24.80 -5.40
N ILE A 144 1.56 -24.06 -5.65
CA ILE A 144 1.57 -22.82 -6.43
C ILE A 144 1.07 -21.68 -5.54
N ALA A 145 1.94 -20.73 -5.23
CA ALA A 145 1.61 -19.48 -4.58
C ALA A 145 1.13 -18.48 -5.64
N VAL A 146 -0.07 -17.93 -5.46
CA VAL A 146 -0.66 -16.94 -6.38
C VAL A 146 -0.86 -15.62 -5.64
N GLU A 147 -0.35 -14.53 -6.20
CA GLU A 147 -0.62 -13.17 -5.75
C GLU A 147 -1.48 -12.46 -6.80
N VAL A 148 -2.56 -11.81 -6.36
CA VAL A 148 -3.59 -11.21 -7.21
C VAL A 148 -3.55 -9.69 -7.05
N LYS A 149 -3.42 -8.96 -8.15
CA LYS A 149 -3.50 -7.49 -8.17
C LYS A 149 -4.53 -7.02 -9.18
N ARG A 150 -5.14 -5.85 -8.95
CA ARG A 150 -5.90 -5.18 -10.03
C ARG A 150 -4.95 -4.67 -11.11
N ARG A 151 -3.84 -4.06 -10.68
CA ARG A 151 -2.75 -3.56 -11.54
C ARG A 151 -1.42 -4.03 -11.00
N GLY A 152 -0.75 -4.93 -11.71
CA GLY A 152 0.52 -5.50 -11.32
C GLY A 152 1.69 -4.55 -11.54
N ASP A 153 2.51 -4.36 -10.50
CA ASP A 153 3.75 -3.62 -10.53
C ASP A 153 4.89 -4.37 -9.80
N ILE A 154 6.05 -3.73 -9.64
CA ILE A 154 7.24 -4.33 -9.03
C ILE A 154 6.97 -4.77 -7.59
N ASP A 155 6.21 -3.97 -6.84
CA ASP A 155 5.97 -4.24 -5.41
C ASP A 155 5.20 -5.55 -5.22
N GLY A 156 4.24 -5.85 -6.10
CA GLY A 156 3.52 -7.13 -6.09
C GLY A 156 4.41 -8.34 -6.40
N VAL A 157 5.37 -8.20 -7.32
CA VAL A 157 6.31 -9.28 -7.65
C VAL A 157 7.27 -9.56 -6.49
N GLU A 158 7.84 -8.51 -5.90
CA GLU A 158 8.72 -8.63 -4.72
C GLU A 158 7.95 -9.18 -3.51
N GLN A 159 6.68 -8.82 -3.36
CA GLN A 159 5.80 -9.40 -2.34
C GLN A 159 5.64 -10.91 -2.54
N LEU A 160 5.28 -11.36 -3.74
CA LEU A 160 5.12 -12.79 -4.05
C LEU A 160 6.44 -13.56 -3.88
N ALA A 161 7.57 -13.00 -4.34
CA ALA A 161 8.88 -13.61 -4.17
C ALA A 161 9.20 -13.88 -2.69
N ARG A 162 8.93 -12.91 -1.81
CA ARG A 162 9.09 -13.10 -0.36
C ARG A 162 8.17 -14.20 0.19
N TYR A 163 6.92 -14.29 -0.26
CA TYR A 163 6.03 -15.37 0.19
C TYR A 163 6.52 -16.75 -0.24
N ILE A 164 7.00 -16.90 -1.48
CA ILE A 164 7.57 -18.16 -1.97
C ILE A 164 8.74 -18.59 -1.08
N GLU A 165 9.66 -17.69 -0.75
CA GLU A 165 10.78 -17.98 0.16
C GLU A 165 10.31 -18.51 1.53
N ARG A 166 9.20 -17.98 2.07
CA ARG A 166 8.65 -18.44 3.36
C ARG A 166 7.96 -19.79 3.23
N LEU A 167 7.19 -19.99 2.17
CA LEU A 167 6.45 -21.23 1.93
C LEU A 167 7.40 -22.40 1.60
N ASP A 168 8.52 -22.13 0.93
CA ASP A 168 9.56 -23.13 0.64
C ASP A 168 10.28 -23.69 1.88
N LEU A 169 10.13 -23.01 3.03
CA LEU A 169 10.63 -23.53 4.31
C LEU A 169 9.81 -24.75 4.79
N ASP A 170 8.57 -24.91 4.31
CA ASP A 170 7.72 -26.06 4.64
C ASP A 170 8.04 -27.26 3.72
N PRO A 171 8.54 -28.39 4.28
CA PRO A 171 8.82 -29.59 3.50
C PRO A 171 7.60 -30.20 2.79
N LEU A 172 6.37 -29.89 3.21
CA LEU A 172 5.13 -30.37 2.59
C LEU A 172 4.68 -29.54 1.39
N LEU A 173 5.26 -28.35 1.22
CA LEU A 173 4.95 -27.42 0.14
C LEU A 173 6.06 -27.37 -0.90
N ARG A 174 7.33 -27.40 -0.48
CA ARG A 174 8.46 -27.24 -1.40
C ARG A 174 8.55 -28.37 -2.44
N PRO A 175 8.90 -28.07 -3.70
CA PRO A 175 9.18 -26.74 -4.23
C PRO A 175 7.89 -25.93 -4.47
N VAL A 176 7.90 -24.66 -4.09
CA VAL A 176 6.80 -23.73 -4.31
C VAL A 176 7.08 -22.88 -5.55
N ARG A 177 6.13 -22.83 -6.48
CA ARG A 177 6.19 -21.94 -7.65
C ARG A 177 5.29 -20.73 -7.47
N GLY A 178 5.63 -19.63 -8.15
CA GLY A 178 4.85 -18.39 -8.14
C GLY A 178 4.08 -18.14 -9.42
N ILE A 179 2.82 -17.70 -9.29
CA ILE A 179 2.06 -17.05 -10.36
C ILE A 179 1.59 -15.67 -9.90
N PHE A 180 1.95 -14.63 -10.66
CA PHE A 180 1.49 -13.27 -10.44
C PHE A 180 0.35 -12.93 -11.39
N VAL A 181 -0.85 -12.73 -10.85
CA VAL A 181 -2.09 -12.54 -11.62
C VAL A 181 -2.56 -11.10 -11.52
N ALA A 182 -2.89 -10.46 -12.64
CA ALA A 182 -3.54 -9.16 -12.61
C ALA A 182 -4.38 -8.87 -13.85
N GLN A 183 -5.25 -7.85 -13.82
CA GLN A 183 -5.93 -7.41 -15.06
C GLN A 183 -4.95 -6.76 -16.05
N SER A 184 -3.89 -6.15 -15.53
CA SER A 184 -2.81 -5.57 -16.33
C SER A 184 -1.53 -5.58 -15.52
N ILE A 185 -0.41 -5.93 -16.14
CA ILE A 185 0.90 -6.00 -15.49
C ILE A 185 1.88 -5.10 -16.24
N LYS A 186 2.52 -4.18 -15.52
CA LYS A 186 3.49 -3.25 -16.10
C LYS A 186 4.69 -4.01 -16.71
N PRO A 187 5.26 -3.56 -17.84
CA PRO A 187 6.39 -4.25 -18.50
C PRO A 187 7.58 -4.53 -17.57
N GLN A 188 7.97 -3.57 -16.73
CA GLN A 188 9.06 -3.75 -15.78
C GLN A 188 8.77 -4.80 -14.70
N ALA A 189 7.50 -5.00 -14.34
CA ALA A 189 7.10 -6.04 -13.40
C ALA A 189 7.17 -7.43 -14.07
N LYS A 190 6.77 -7.55 -15.35
CA LYS A 190 6.95 -8.80 -16.13
C LYS A 190 8.43 -9.19 -16.23
N VAL A 191 9.31 -8.21 -16.48
CA VAL A 191 10.77 -8.43 -16.54
C VAL A 191 11.30 -8.96 -15.20
N LEU A 192 10.94 -8.32 -14.09
CA LEU A 192 11.37 -8.77 -12.76
C LEU A 192 10.78 -10.14 -12.39
N ALA A 193 9.51 -10.39 -12.70
CA ALA A 193 8.87 -11.68 -12.44
C ALA A 193 9.61 -12.82 -13.15
N ALA A 194 9.98 -12.62 -14.43
CA ALA A 194 10.77 -13.59 -15.18
C ALA A 194 12.14 -13.86 -14.53
N ASP A 195 12.85 -12.81 -14.07
CA ASP A 195 14.13 -12.94 -13.35
C ASP A 195 13.99 -13.76 -12.05
N ARG A 196 12.84 -13.65 -11.37
CA ARG A 196 12.51 -14.42 -10.16
C ARG A 196 11.88 -15.80 -10.43
N GLY A 197 11.74 -16.21 -11.69
CA GLY A 197 11.06 -17.47 -12.04
C GLY A 197 9.56 -17.49 -11.76
N ILE A 198 8.93 -16.32 -11.64
CA ILE A 198 7.49 -16.15 -11.41
C ILE A 198 6.78 -16.03 -12.75
N THR A 199 5.72 -16.83 -12.95
CA THR A 199 4.88 -16.73 -14.14
C THR A 199 3.90 -15.57 -14.01
N CYS A 200 3.73 -14.75 -15.05
CA CYS A 200 2.72 -13.69 -15.08
C CYS A 200 1.50 -14.13 -15.89
N VAL A 201 0.29 -13.86 -15.36
CA VAL A 201 -0.98 -14.10 -16.05
C VAL A 201 -1.80 -12.82 -16.02
N GLU A 202 -2.22 -12.36 -17.20
CA GLU A 202 -3.20 -11.29 -17.31
C GLU A 202 -4.60 -11.88 -17.51
N ILE A 203 -5.58 -11.36 -16.80
CA ILE A 203 -6.95 -11.86 -16.78
C ILE A 203 -7.96 -10.77 -17.15
N ASP A 204 -9.02 -11.14 -17.85
CA ASP A 204 -10.14 -10.25 -18.10
C ASP A 204 -11.17 -10.36 -16.97
N TYR A 205 -11.38 -9.25 -16.25
CA TYR A 205 -12.31 -9.21 -15.13
C TYR A 205 -13.77 -9.36 -15.55
N ASP A 206 -14.14 -8.85 -16.72
CA ASP A 206 -15.53 -8.93 -17.19
C ASP A 206 -15.85 -10.36 -17.65
N GLU A 207 -14.89 -11.06 -18.25
CA GLU A 207 -15.03 -12.50 -18.54
C GLU A 207 -15.14 -13.32 -17.25
N LEU A 208 -14.28 -13.06 -16.25
CA LEU A 208 -14.31 -13.73 -14.95
C LEU A 208 -15.65 -13.56 -14.21
N ARG A 209 -16.23 -12.36 -14.26
CA ARG A 209 -17.57 -12.13 -13.71
C ARG A 209 -18.65 -12.85 -14.50
N GLY A 210 -18.49 -12.99 -15.82
CA GLY A 210 -19.40 -13.75 -16.67
C GLY A 210 -19.48 -15.24 -16.32
N ILE A 211 -18.42 -15.80 -15.72
CA ILE A 211 -18.37 -17.20 -15.26
C ILE A 211 -19.29 -17.45 -14.05
N GLU A 212 -19.73 -16.42 -13.31
CA GLU A 212 -20.68 -16.55 -12.18
C GLU A 212 -22.06 -17.13 -12.58
N SER A 213 -22.35 -17.31 -13.88
CA SER A 213 -23.68 -17.68 -14.36
C SER A 213 -24.00 -19.19 -14.42
N ASP A 214 -23.06 -20.10 -14.14
CA ASP A 214 -23.30 -21.55 -14.30
C ASP A 214 -23.54 -22.33 -12.99
N ILE A 215 -23.50 -21.65 -11.84
CA ILE A 215 -23.88 -22.26 -10.56
C ILE A 215 -25.37 -22.01 -10.33
N LEU A 216 -26.18 -23.05 -10.54
CA LEU A 216 -27.62 -23.10 -10.23
C LEU A 216 -27.89 -22.52 -8.83
N ARG A 217 -28.43 -21.30 -8.77
CA ARG A 217 -29.06 -20.76 -7.57
C ARG A 217 -30.34 -21.56 -7.33
N LEU A 218 -30.31 -22.49 -6.37
CA LEU A 218 -31.53 -23.09 -5.83
C LEU A 218 -32.38 -21.98 -5.22
N PHE A 219 -33.60 -21.85 -5.74
CA PHE A 219 -34.65 -20.95 -5.26
C PHE A 219 -35.00 -21.17 -3.79
#